data_AF-A0A5K0WZH9-F1
#
_entry.id   AF-A0A5K0WZH9-F1
#
_cell.length_a   1.000
_cell.length_b   1.000
_cell.length_c   1.000
_cell.angle_alpha   90.00
_cell.angle_beta   90.00
_cell.angle_gamma   90.00
#
_symmetry.space_group_name_H-M   'P 1'
#
loop_
_entity.id
_entity.type
_entity.pdbx_description
1 polymer ?
#
loop_
_entity_poly.entity_id
_entity_poly.type
_entity_poly.pdbx_seq_one_letter_code
_entity_poly.pdbx_strand_id
1 'polypeptide(L)'
;KIIKVETGKLSSLEFLSMRGVQWCWDAVNSVLCSATEVKHLVMKIEFSGDSDRLQPFPEVDLVEFFNAHKKITKFEIHGAMFAALCQKNSLRN
;
A
#
# COMPACT_ATOMS: atom_id res chain seq x y z
N LYS A 1 14.63 -4.61 -6.84
CA LYS A 1 14.18 -4.29 -8.22
C LYS A 1 12.95 -3.42 -8.07
N ILE A 2 13.00 -2.15 -8.50
CA ILE A 2 11.84 -1.24 -8.39
C ILE A 2 10.79 -1.73 -9.38
N ILE A 3 9.64 -2.16 -8.88
CA ILE A 3 8.51 -2.58 -9.71
C ILE A 3 7.62 -1.35 -9.86
N LYS A 4 7.74 -0.66 -10.99
CA LYS A 4 6.85 0.45 -11.32
C LYS A 4 5.61 -0.13 -12.01
N VAL A 5 4.42 0.26 -11.55
CA VAL A 5 3.17 -0.03 -12.26
C VAL A 5 2.82 1.22 -13.06
N GLU A 6 2.78 1.07 -14.38
CA GLU A 6 2.39 2.14 -15.30
C GLU A 6 0.91 1.99 -15.64
N THR A 7 0.16 3.04 -15.34
CA THR A 7 -1.23 3.20 -15.72
C THR A 7 -1.36 4.49 -16.51
N GLY A 8 -2.33 4.55 -17.43
CA GLY A 8 -2.79 5.83 -17.97
C GLY A 8 -3.43 6.70 -16.89
N LYS A 9 -4.01 7.85 -17.26
CA LYS A 9 -4.75 8.68 -16.31
C LYS A 9 -6.02 7.97 -15.86
N LEU A 10 -6.16 7.70 -14.57
CA LEU A 10 -7.32 7.04 -13.95
C LEU A 10 -8.15 8.08 -13.18
N SER A 11 -8.59 9.13 -13.88
CA SER A 11 -9.22 10.31 -13.27
C SER A 11 -10.59 10.08 -12.62
N SER A 12 -11.18 8.90 -12.77
CA SER A 12 -12.47 8.54 -12.17
C SER A 12 -12.36 7.39 -11.17
N LEU A 13 -11.15 6.88 -10.91
CA LEU A 13 -10.98 5.76 -10.00
C LEU A 13 -11.09 6.25 -8.56
N GLU A 14 -12.20 5.91 -7.90
CA GLU A 14 -12.43 6.28 -6.49
C GLU A 14 -12.09 5.15 -5.50
N PHE A 15 -12.03 3.91 -5.98
CA PHE A 15 -11.80 2.72 -5.18
C PHE A 15 -10.67 1.89 -5.80
N LEU A 16 -9.61 1.67 -5.02
CA LEU A 16 -8.49 0.82 -5.39
C LEU A 16 -8.38 -0.33 -4.39
N SER A 17 -8.71 -1.55 -4.84
CA SER A 17 -8.50 -2.77 -4.05
C SER A 17 -7.38 -3.60 -4.63
N MET A 18 -6.46 -3.90 -3.75
CA MET A 18 -5.19 -4.52 -4.01
C MET A 18 -5.13 -5.74 -3.08
N ARG A 19 -5.34 -6.95 -3.62
CA ARG A 19 -5.37 -8.21 -2.87
C ARG A 19 -4.41 -9.27 -3.42
N GLY A 20 -3.85 -10.10 -2.55
CA GLY A 20 -3.14 -11.33 -2.94
C GLY A 20 -1.81 -11.16 -3.68
N VAL A 21 -1.21 -9.97 -3.65
CA VAL A 21 0.14 -9.75 -4.20
C VAL A 21 1.06 -9.13 -3.16
N GLN A 22 2.35 -9.41 -3.31
CA GLN A 22 3.40 -8.81 -2.49
C GLN A 22 3.59 -7.35 -2.93
N TRP A 23 3.24 -6.41 -2.06
CA TRP A 23 3.20 -4.99 -2.41
C TRP A 23 4.57 -4.32 -2.35
N CYS A 24 4.71 -3.26 -3.14
CA CYS A 24 5.81 -2.30 -3.07
C CYS A 24 5.16 -0.91 -2.96
N TRP A 25 5.45 -0.16 -1.89
CA TRP A 25 4.84 1.15 -1.65
C TRP A 25 5.10 2.14 -2.79
N ASP A 26 6.26 2.07 -3.45
CA ASP A 26 6.56 2.87 -4.64
C ASP A 26 5.62 2.55 -5.81
N ALA A 27 5.29 1.27 -5.99
CA ALA A 27 4.35 0.82 -7.02
C ALA A 27 2.94 1.34 -6.74
N VAL A 28 2.50 1.24 -5.48
CA VAL A 28 1.19 1.77 -5.04
C VAL A 28 1.14 3.28 -5.22
N ASN A 29 2.21 3.99 -4.83
CA ASN A 29 2.34 5.43 -5.00
C ASN A 29 2.23 5.83 -6.48
N SER A 30 2.91 5.10 -7.38
CA SER A 30 2.83 5.33 -8.84
C SER A 30 1.39 5.24 -9.35
N VAL A 31 0.63 4.23 -8.91
CA VAL A 31 -0.78 4.07 -9.30
C VAL A 31 -1.62 5.22 -8.75
N LEU A 32 -1.44 5.61 -7.49
CA LEU A 32 -2.20 6.68 -6.84
C LEU A 32 -1.90 8.05 -7.45
N CYS A 33 -0.66 8.31 -7.90
CA CYS A 33 -0.33 9.53 -8.65
C CYS A 33 -1.11 9.63 -9.97
N SER A 34 -1.38 8.49 -10.62
CA SER A 34 -2.22 8.42 -11.82
C SER A 34 -3.72 8.39 -11.53
N ALA A 35 -4.12 8.07 -10.30
CA ALA A 35 -5.49 7.87 -9.84
C ALA A 35 -5.83 8.81 -8.67
N THR A 36 -5.73 10.12 -8.90
CA THR A 36 -5.81 11.13 -7.84
C THR A 36 -7.15 11.20 -7.11
N GLU A 37 -8.21 10.61 -7.67
CA GLU A 37 -9.56 10.60 -7.08
C GLU A 37 -9.82 9.42 -6.13
N VAL A 38 -8.83 8.57 -5.88
CA VAL A 38 -9.00 7.43 -4.97
C VAL A 38 -9.32 7.90 -3.56
N LYS A 39 -10.47 7.45 -3.06
CA LYS A 39 -10.99 7.70 -1.70
C LYS A 39 -10.84 6.49 -0.80
N HIS A 40 -10.92 5.30 -1.38
CA HIS A 40 -10.85 4.05 -0.63
C HIS A 40 -9.74 3.17 -1.19
N LEU A 41 -8.72 2.94 -0.35
CA LEU A 41 -7.61 2.04 -0.63
C LEU A 41 -7.74 0.79 0.24
N VAL A 42 -7.74 -0.38 -0.40
CA VAL A 42 -7.73 -1.68 0.28
C VAL A 42 -6.45 -2.42 -0.09
N MET A 43 -5.63 -2.77 0.90
CA MET A 43 -4.39 -3.51 0.75
C MET A 43 -4.42 -4.76 1.62
N LYS A 44 -4.83 -5.90 1.06
CA LYS A 44 -4.89 -7.17 1.78
C LYS A 44 -3.90 -8.16 1.18
N ILE A 45 -3.02 -8.72 1.98
CA ILE A 45 -2.21 -9.85 1.52
C ILE A 45 -3.07 -11.11 1.62
N GLU A 46 -2.98 -11.95 0.60
CA GLU A 46 -3.43 -13.34 0.64
C GLU A 46 -2.16 -14.17 0.58
N PHE A 47 -1.95 -15.03 1.57
CA PHE A 47 -0.78 -15.90 1.61
C PHE A 47 -0.99 -17.04 0.60
N SER A 48 -0.69 -16.79 -0.67
CA SER A 48 -0.57 -17.85 -1.69
C SER A 48 0.81 -18.47 -1.56
N GLY A 49 0.91 -19.46 -0.67
CA GLY A 49 2.15 -20.15 -0.35
C GLY A 49 2.66 -20.98 -1.53
N ASP A 50 3.68 -20.47 -2.21
CA ASP A 50 4.65 -21.28 -2.98
C ASP A 50 6.11 -20.93 -2.62
N SER A 51 6.31 -19.92 -1.76
CA SER A 51 7.63 -19.57 -1.22
C SER A 51 7.70 -19.91 0.27
N ASP A 52 8.60 -20.82 0.65
CA ASP A 52 8.86 -21.23 2.05
C ASP A 52 9.34 -20.11 2.99
N ARG A 53 9.47 -18.87 2.48
CA ARG A 53 9.97 -17.72 3.22
C ARG A 53 9.05 -16.52 3.07
N LEU A 54 8.34 -16.18 4.14
CA LEU A 54 7.67 -14.90 4.30
C LEU A 54 8.71 -13.77 4.19
N GLN A 55 8.62 -12.95 3.15
CA GLN A 55 9.44 -11.75 3.05
C GLN A 55 8.95 -10.70 4.07
N PRO A 56 9.87 -9.91 4.67
CA PRO A 56 9.47 -8.82 5.55
C PRO A 56 8.61 -7.81 4.79
N PHE A 57 7.66 -7.21 5.51
CA PHE A 57 6.83 -6.15 4.94
C PHE A 57 7.70 -4.93 4.58
N PRO A 58 7.50 -4.33 3.39
CA PRO A 58 8.23 -3.13 3.03
C PRO A 58 7.83 -1.97 3.95
N GLU A 59 8.82 -1.20 4.36
CA GLU A 59 8.67 -0.05 5.25
C GLU A 59 8.04 1.14 4.51
N VAL A 60 7.25 1.94 5.22
CA VAL A 60 6.68 3.20 4.72
C VAL A 60 6.41 4.15 5.87
N ASP A 61 6.61 5.44 5.64
CA ASP A 61 6.05 6.49 6.48
C ASP A 61 4.58 6.73 6.07
N LEU A 62 3.64 6.22 6.87
CA LEU A 62 2.21 6.37 6.58
C LEU A 62 1.77 7.84 6.61
N VAL A 63 2.40 8.67 7.44
CA VAL A 63 2.06 10.09 7.56
C VAL A 63 2.44 10.80 6.27
N GLU A 64 3.66 10.62 5.80
CA GLU A 64 4.12 11.16 4.51
C GLU A 64 3.28 10.63 3.35
N PHE A 65 3.03 9.32 3.32
CA PHE A 65 2.25 8.66 2.27
C PHE A 65 0.83 9.23 2.15
N PHE A 66 0.08 9.33 3.26
CA PHE A 66 -1.29 9.87 3.21
C PHE A 66 -1.32 11.39 3.03
N ASN A 67 -0.27 12.12 3.43
CA ASN A 67 -0.14 13.55 3.11
C ASN A 67 0.00 13.82 1.60
N ALA A 68 0.63 12.89 0.86
CA ALA A 68 0.69 12.94 -0.60
C ALA A 68 -0.66 12.59 -1.27
N HIS A 69 -1.48 11.74 -0.61
CA HIS A 69 -2.73 11.19 -1.16
C HIS A 69 -3.96 11.61 -0.34
N LYS A 70 -4.17 12.92 -0.19
CA LYS A 70 -5.16 13.52 0.72
C LYS A 70 -6.63 13.13 0.51
N LYS A 71 -6.97 12.60 -0.67
CA LYS A 71 -8.35 12.18 -0.97
C LYS A 71 -8.69 10.80 -0.39
N ILE A 72 -7.69 10.03 0.04
CA ILE A 72 -7.91 8.75 0.70
C ILE A 72 -8.52 9.00 2.08
N THR A 73 -9.80 8.68 2.21
CA THR A 73 -10.56 8.79 3.47
C THR A 73 -10.77 7.45 4.13
N LYS A 74 -10.59 6.35 3.40
CA LYS A 74 -10.71 4.99 3.92
C LYS A 74 -9.52 4.15 3.50
N PHE A 75 -8.82 3.59 4.48
CA PHE A 75 -7.69 2.68 4.28
C PHE A 75 -7.95 1.37 5.02
N GLU A 76 -7.91 0.26 4.30
CA GLU A 76 -7.99 -1.08 4.87
C GLU A 76 -6.68 -1.81 4.60
N ILE A 77 -6.05 -2.34 5.65
CA ILE A 77 -4.80 -3.09 5.53
C ILE A 77 -4.92 -4.44 6.24
N HIS A 78 -4.16 -5.45 5.76
CA HIS A 78 -4.05 -6.72 6.46
C HIS A 78 -3.44 -6.53 7.87
N GLY A 79 -3.99 -7.19 8.89
CA GLY A 79 -3.60 -6.98 10.30
C GLY A 79 -2.12 -7.26 10.60
N ALA A 80 -1.54 -8.31 10.01
CA ALA A 80 -0.11 -8.60 10.15
C ALA A 80 0.80 -7.49 9.57
N MET A 81 0.37 -6.83 8.50
CA MET A 81 1.10 -5.70 7.91
C MET A 81 1.01 -4.48 8.82
N PHE A 82 -0.16 -4.21 9.39
CA PHE A 82 -0.33 -3.16 10.39
C PHE A 82 0.58 -3.40 11.61
N ALA A 83 0.61 -4.62 12.14
CA ALA A 83 1.48 -4.98 13.27
C ALA A 83 2.97 -4.73 12.95
N ALA A 84 3.43 -5.11 11.75
CA ALA A 84 4.79 -4.85 11.30
C ALA A 84 5.10 -3.34 11.19
N LEU A 85 4.15 -2.53 10.69
CA LEU A 85 4.29 -1.07 10.61
C LEU A 85 4.33 -0.42 12.01
N CYS A 86 3.55 -0.93 12.96
CA CYS A 86 3.50 -0.41 14.34
C CYS A 86 4.78 -0.70 15.14
N GLN A 87 5.40 -1.87 14.97
CA GLN A 87 6.61 -2.27 15.73
C GLN A 87 7.76 -1.25 15.62
N LYS A 88 7.90 -0.56 14.48
CA LYS A 88 8.96 0.42 14.26
C LYS A 88 8.63 1.82 14.79
N ASN A 89 7.35 2.22 14.79
CA ASN A 89 6.93 3.50 15.40
C ASN A 89 7.05 3.48 16.94
N SER A 90 6.97 2.30 17.57
CA SER A 90 7.16 2.15 19.02
C SER A 90 8.62 2.17 19.49
N LEU A 91 9.59 2.01 18.58
CA LEU A 91 11.03 1.98 18.90
C LEU A 91 11.72 3.34 18.69
N ARG A 92 10.94 4.41 18.52
CA ARG A 92 11.43 5.77 18.24
C ARG A 92 11.34 6.72 19.45
N ASN A 93 11.31 6.16 20.66
CA ASN A 93 11.42 6.88 21.94
C ASN A 93 12.75 6.57 22.62
#